data_AF-A0A6A8PZS3-F1
#
_entry.id   AF-A0A6A8PZS3-F1
#
_cell.length_a   1.000
_cell.length_b   1.000
_cell.length_c   1.000
_cell.angle_alpha   90.00
_cell.angle_beta   90.00
_cell.angle_gamma   90.00
#
_symmetry.space_group_name_H-M   'P 1'
#
loop_
_entity.id
_entity.type
_entity.pdbx_description
1 polymer ?
#
loop_
_entity_poly.entity_id
_entity_poly.type
_entity_poly.pdbx_seq_one_letter_code
_entity_poly.pdbx_strand_id
1 'polypeptide(L)'
;MKKNKKFLFLGFGLVAPFIAGLTAISCGGEKFNAFALNHVQGPLKDPKNSTNHNQTWFAESGLLDLSKTNITSIPAGAFSYLVMQNLADEGAGLPTELSTLVTTNSSNNNKKINIRKIILPKTLKSIGAGAFYGLSNLEEVDFSQCNDLSQIDAEAFSNTNIKKLQLPASLNKLGQKAFANSGITSVNLEDLPYLKTLTQGVFASNKLTNINLKNIELVESGALADNQIKTIEIPSTMKSFSPESFDFIGAGESAAKTLISKIENHEIESFLKDALKKNPNHLYKLS
;
A
#
# COMPACT_ATOMS: atom_id res chain seq x y z
N MET A 1 5.27 -67.10 8.49
CA MET A 1 4.05 -66.28 8.29
C MET A 1 4.23 -64.94 8.98
N LYS A 2 3.98 -63.85 8.24
CA LYS A 2 4.04 -62.45 8.67
C LYS A 2 3.06 -62.16 9.81
N LYS A 3 3.42 -61.27 10.75
CA LYS A 3 2.70 -59.99 11.00
C LYS A 3 3.37 -59.15 12.10
N ASN A 4 3.87 -57.99 11.67
CA ASN A 4 4.24 -56.84 12.49
C ASN A 4 2.99 -56.18 13.11
N LYS A 5 3.10 -55.65 14.33
CA LYS A 5 2.43 -54.41 14.73
C LYS A 5 3.33 -53.64 15.71
N LYS A 6 3.96 -52.57 15.20
CA LYS A 6 4.42 -51.43 16.00
C LYS A 6 3.22 -50.51 16.16
N PHE A 7 2.86 -50.12 17.38
CA PHE A 7 1.89 -49.06 17.63
C PHE A 7 2.61 -47.82 18.18
N LEU A 8 2.32 -46.71 17.51
CA LEU A 8 2.83 -45.36 17.72
C LEU A 8 2.58 -44.88 19.16
N PHE A 9 3.62 -44.29 19.74
CA PHE A 9 3.48 -43.25 20.76
C PHE A 9 3.15 -41.93 20.05
N LEU A 10 1.98 -41.35 20.35
CA LEU A 10 1.66 -39.96 20.03
C LEU A 10 2.16 -39.09 21.19
N GLY A 11 3.32 -38.48 21.00
CA GLY A 11 3.86 -37.45 21.89
C GLY A 11 3.28 -36.07 21.54
N PHE A 12 2.87 -35.35 22.57
CA PHE A 12 2.55 -33.93 22.54
C PHE A 12 3.75 -33.06 22.17
N GLY A 13 3.48 -31.94 21.48
CA GLY A 13 4.27 -30.71 21.56
C GLY A 13 5.04 -30.34 20.29
N LEU A 14 4.63 -29.25 19.64
CA LEU A 14 5.32 -27.95 19.73
C LEU A 14 4.71 -26.93 18.76
N VAL A 15 4.57 -25.72 19.29
CA VAL A 15 4.20 -24.48 18.62
C VAL A 15 5.33 -24.07 17.68
N ALA A 16 5.01 -23.73 16.43
CA ALA A 16 5.77 -22.77 15.64
C ALA A 16 4.86 -22.18 14.54
N PRO A 17 4.64 -20.85 14.49
CA PRO A 17 4.08 -20.23 13.30
C PRO A 17 5.17 -20.31 12.22
N PHE A 18 4.93 -21.11 11.19
CA PHE A 18 5.86 -21.17 10.06
C PHE A 18 5.83 -19.82 9.33
N ILE A 19 6.86 -19.02 9.58
CA ILE A 19 7.26 -17.90 8.75
C ILE A 19 7.62 -18.49 7.37
N ALA A 20 6.75 -18.25 6.40
CA ALA A 20 7.09 -18.33 4.99
C ALA A 20 6.85 -16.95 4.35
N GLY A 21 7.50 -15.92 4.90
CA GLY A 21 7.69 -14.66 4.21
C GLY A 21 9.02 -14.71 3.47
N LEU A 22 9.06 -15.34 2.30
CA LEU A 22 10.25 -15.31 1.43
C LEU A 22 9.82 -15.25 -0.03
N THR A 23 9.67 -14.02 -0.53
CA THR A 23 10.30 -13.44 -1.73
C THR A 23 9.46 -12.22 -2.12
N ALA A 24 10.12 -11.07 -2.29
CA ALA A 24 9.49 -9.91 -2.89
C ALA A 24 9.16 -10.26 -4.34
N ILE A 25 7.88 -10.48 -4.65
CA ILE A 25 7.44 -10.60 -6.03
C ILE A 25 6.26 -9.66 -6.24
N SER A 26 6.51 -8.36 -6.11
CA SER A 26 5.67 -7.42 -6.86
C SER A 26 5.99 -7.64 -8.34
N CYS A 27 4.98 -8.08 -9.10
CA CYS A 27 4.99 -8.58 -10.50
C CYS A 27 5.13 -10.11 -10.67
N GLY A 28 3.97 -10.81 -10.62
CA GLY A 28 3.70 -11.94 -11.52
C GLY A 28 4.09 -13.36 -11.08
N GLY A 29 4.67 -13.54 -9.88
CA GLY A 29 5.05 -14.87 -9.35
C GLY A 29 4.49 -15.19 -7.96
N GLU A 30 3.58 -14.37 -7.44
CA GLU A 30 2.97 -14.57 -6.12
C GLU A 30 2.08 -15.81 -6.14
N LYS A 31 2.55 -16.87 -5.46
CA LYS A 31 1.71 -18.02 -5.15
C LYS A 31 0.80 -17.69 -3.98
N PHE A 32 -0.32 -18.41 -3.88
CA PHE A 32 -1.17 -18.45 -2.70
C PHE A 32 -0.31 -18.38 -1.42
N ASN A 33 -0.63 -17.46 -0.52
CA ASN A 33 -0.04 -17.42 0.81
C ASN A 33 -1.09 -17.75 1.86
N ALA A 34 -0.72 -18.61 2.81
CA ALA A 34 -1.60 -19.00 3.91
C ALA A 34 -1.99 -17.79 4.78
N PHE A 35 -1.19 -16.71 4.76
CA PHE A 35 -1.46 -15.52 5.54
C PHE A 35 -2.80 -14.88 5.15
N ALA A 36 -3.02 -14.58 3.87
CA ALA A 36 -4.27 -14.01 3.43
C ALA A 36 -5.44 -14.97 3.60
N LEU A 37 -5.29 -16.25 3.26
CA LEU A 37 -6.37 -17.22 3.45
C LEU A 37 -6.84 -17.23 4.90
N ASN A 38 -5.92 -17.32 5.86
CA ASN A 38 -6.25 -17.35 7.28
C ASN A 38 -7.00 -16.09 7.74
N HIS A 39 -6.73 -14.94 7.12
CA HIS A 39 -7.34 -13.66 7.47
C HIS A 39 -8.48 -13.22 6.54
N VAL A 40 -8.89 -14.04 5.58
CA VAL A 40 -10.13 -13.83 4.81
C VAL A 40 -11.14 -14.92 5.14
N GLN A 41 -10.69 -16.16 5.33
CA GLN A 41 -11.56 -17.27 5.70
C GLN A 41 -11.87 -17.32 7.21
N GLY A 42 -10.97 -16.80 8.05
CA GLY A 42 -10.99 -17.04 9.50
C GLY A 42 -10.66 -18.51 9.84
N PRO A 43 -10.66 -18.90 11.13
CA PRO A 43 -10.60 -20.33 11.47
C PRO A 43 -11.81 -21.04 10.85
N LEU A 44 -11.57 -22.23 10.25
CA LEU A 44 -12.64 -23.09 9.71
C LEU A 44 -13.78 -23.15 10.74
N LYS A 45 -15.01 -22.80 10.33
CA LYS A 45 -16.20 -22.81 11.20
C LYS A 45 -16.23 -24.14 11.97
N ASP A 46 -16.15 -24.10 13.30
CA ASP A 46 -16.51 -25.26 14.10
C ASP A 46 -18.00 -25.51 13.84
N PRO A 47 -18.41 -26.66 13.27
CA PRO A 47 -19.82 -26.94 12.98
C PRO A 47 -20.72 -26.93 14.23
N LYS A 48 -20.15 -26.85 15.44
CA LYS A 48 -20.88 -26.79 16.72
C LYS A 48 -20.94 -25.39 17.34
N ASN A 49 -20.25 -24.38 16.81
CA ASN A 49 -20.22 -23.03 17.39
C ASN A 49 -20.46 -21.95 16.33
N SER A 50 -21.70 -21.45 16.27
CA SER A 50 -22.22 -20.61 15.18
C SER A 50 -21.76 -19.14 15.19
N THR A 51 -21.02 -18.69 16.22
CA THR A 51 -20.55 -17.30 16.31
C THR A 51 -19.04 -17.25 16.17
N ASN A 52 -18.56 -17.01 14.94
CA ASN A 52 -17.14 -16.90 14.64
C ASN A 52 -16.62 -15.51 15.06
N HIS A 53 -16.17 -15.38 16.31
CA HIS A 53 -15.60 -14.13 16.86
C HIS A 53 -14.29 -13.68 16.19
N ASN A 54 -13.78 -14.42 15.20
CA ASN A 54 -12.52 -14.18 14.49
C ASN A 54 -12.71 -13.99 12.97
N GLN A 55 -13.94 -13.71 12.51
CA GLN A 55 -14.17 -13.35 11.11
C GLN A 55 -13.62 -11.94 10.84
N THR A 56 -12.75 -11.85 9.84
CA THR A 56 -12.04 -10.62 9.46
C THR A 56 -12.51 -10.10 8.10
N TRP A 57 -13.18 -10.90 7.27
CA TRP A 57 -13.73 -10.49 5.98
C TRP A 57 -15.26 -10.49 5.99
N PHE A 58 -15.85 -9.38 5.53
CA PHE A 58 -17.29 -9.17 5.47
C PHE A 58 -17.70 -8.85 4.02
N ALA A 59 -18.26 -9.85 3.35
CA ALA A 59 -18.58 -9.83 1.92
C ALA A 59 -19.54 -8.70 1.51
N GLU A 60 -20.61 -8.48 2.28
CA GLU A 60 -21.66 -7.51 1.94
C GLU A 60 -21.14 -6.07 1.92
N SER A 61 -20.30 -5.71 2.89
CA SER A 61 -19.73 -4.37 3.00
C SER A 61 -18.38 -4.21 2.27
N GLY A 62 -17.76 -5.31 1.85
CA GLY A 62 -16.39 -5.29 1.34
C GLY A 62 -15.36 -4.91 2.39
N LEU A 63 -15.62 -5.22 3.67
CA LEU A 63 -14.74 -4.84 4.79
C LEU A 63 -13.78 -5.98 5.13
N LEU A 64 -12.48 -5.68 5.14
CA LEU A 64 -11.44 -6.50 5.76
C LEU A 64 -11.04 -5.87 7.11
N ASP A 65 -11.69 -6.31 8.19
CA ASP A 65 -11.40 -5.87 9.56
C ASP A 65 -10.33 -6.76 10.19
N LEU A 66 -9.10 -6.25 10.27
CA LEU A 66 -7.98 -6.89 10.95
C LEU A 66 -7.78 -6.33 12.37
N SER A 67 -8.65 -5.44 12.87
CA SER A 67 -8.45 -4.68 14.11
C SER A 67 -8.30 -5.54 15.36
N LYS A 68 -8.94 -6.72 15.37
CA LYS A 68 -8.91 -7.68 16.50
C LYS A 68 -7.77 -8.68 16.43
N THR A 69 -6.96 -8.63 15.38
CA THR A 69 -5.82 -9.52 15.20
C THR A 69 -4.60 -9.03 15.99
N ASN A 70 -3.63 -9.92 16.23
CA ASN A 70 -2.33 -9.58 16.82
C ASN A 70 -1.23 -9.54 15.75
N ILE A 71 -1.60 -9.18 14.50
CA ILE A 71 -0.64 -9.09 13.39
C ILE A 71 0.34 -7.97 13.69
N THR A 72 1.63 -8.30 13.66
CA THR A 72 2.71 -7.32 13.81
C THR A 72 3.31 -6.92 12.46
N SER A 73 3.14 -7.73 11.42
CA SER A 73 3.60 -7.42 10.06
C SER A 73 2.68 -8.07 9.03
N ILE A 74 2.32 -7.31 8.00
CA ILE A 74 1.64 -7.85 6.83
C ILE A 74 2.71 -8.20 5.78
N PRO A 75 2.84 -9.48 5.38
CA PRO A 75 3.86 -9.89 4.42
C PRO A 75 3.74 -9.20 3.06
N ALA A 76 4.84 -9.19 2.31
CA ALA A 76 4.83 -8.76 0.93
C ALA A 76 3.81 -9.55 0.10
N GLY A 77 3.06 -8.86 -0.75
CA GLY A 77 2.03 -9.44 -1.61
C GLY A 77 0.82 -10.03 -0.89
N ALA A 78 0.73 -9.94 0.45
CA ALA A 78 -0.21 -10.71 1.26
C ALA A 78 -1.63 -10.70 0.71
N PHE A 79 -2.17 -9.51 0.47
CA PHE A 79 -3.51 -9.25 -0.06
C PHE A 79 -3.49 -8.58 -1.44
N SER A 80 -2.46 -8.85 -2.26
CA SER A 80 -2.42 -8.30 -3.62
C SER A 80 -3.60 -8.80 -4.45
N TYR A 81 -3.92 -8.07 -5.52
CA TYR A 81 -4.92 -8.48 -6.52
C TYR A 81 -4.72 -9.92 -6.99
N LEU A 82 -3.47 -10.30 -7.31
CA LEU A 82 -3.16 -11.64 -7.82
C LEU A 82 -3.42 -12.71 -6.76
N VAL A 83 -3.01 -12.49 -5.51
CA VAL A 83 -3.27 -13.45 -4.43
C VAL A 83 -4.76 -13.59 -4.17
N MET A 84 -5.50 -12.48 -4.09
CA MET A 84 -6.95 -12.51 -3.86
C MET A 84 -7.71 -13.14 -5.03
N GLN A 85 -7.26 -12.91 -6.27
CA GLN A 85 -7.81 -13.56 -7.45
C GLN A 85 -7.57 -15.07 -7.43
N ASN A 86 -6.34 -15.51 -7.16
CA ASN A 86 -6.01 -16.92 -7.08
C ASN A 86 -6.79 -17.63 -5.97
N LEU A 87 -7.01 -16.97 -4.82
CA LEU A 87 -7.86 -17.49 -3.75
C LEU A 87 -9.29 -17.76 -4.22
N ALA A 88 -9.84 -16.89 -5.07
CA ALA A 88 -11.18 -17.07 -5.60
C ALA A 88 -11.24 -18.09 -6.75
N ASP A 89 -10.19 -18.18 -7.57
CA ASP A 89 -10.14 -19.02 -8.77
C ASP A 89 -9.74 -20.48 -8.47
N GLU A 90 -8.81 -20.73 -7.54
CA GLU A 90 -8.34 -22.08 -7.17
C GLU A 90 -9.19 -22.77 -6.08
N GLY A 91 -10.31 -22.14 -5.68
CA GLY A 91 -11.23 -22.61 -4.65
C GLY A 91 -12.07 -23.84 -5.02
N ALA A 92 -11.46 -24.92 -5.51
CA ALA A 92 -12.08 -26.25 -5.51
C ALA A 92 -12.16 -26.77 -4.06
N GLY A 93 -13.13 -26.27 -3.29
CA GLY A 93 -13.39 -26.66 -1.89
C GLY A 93 -13.48 -25.53 -0.86
N LEU A 94 -13.39 -24.26 -1.29
CA LEU A 94 -13.55 -23.11 -0.39
C LEU A 94 -15.04 -22.76 -0.16
N PRO A 95 -15.42 -22.20 1.01
CA PRO A 95 -16.80 -21.81 1.31
C PRO A 95 -17.33 -20.79 0.29
N THR A 96 -18.62 -20.88 -0.06
CA THR A 96 -19.35 -20.01 -1.02
C THR A 96 -19.20 -18.51 -0.74
N GLU A 97 -18.86 -18.11 0.48
CA GLU A 97 -18.62 -16.71 0.85
C GLU A 97 -17.35 -16.13 0.18
N LEU A 98 -16.33 -16.95 -0.14
CA LEU A 98 -15.10 -16.47 -0.78
C LEU A 98 -15.25 -16.22 -2.29
N SER A 99 -16.25 -16.79 -2.96
CA SER A 99 -16.53 -16.43 -4.35
C SER A 99 -17.02 -14.99 -4.50
N THR A 100 -17.53 -14.38 -3.43
CA THR A 100 -17.93 -12.97 -3.40
C THR A 100 -16.75 -12.01 -3.24
N LEU A 101 -15.55 -12.52 -2.96
CA LEU A 101 -14.31 -11.73 -2.90
C LEU A 101 -13.95 -11.19 -4.28
N VAL A 102 -14.39 -11.84 -5.37
CA VAL A 102 -14.17 -11.37 -6.74
C VAL A 102 -15.50 -10.98 -7.37
N THR A 103 -15.56 -9.76 -7.88
CA THR A 103 -16.63 -9.29 -8.75
C THR A 103 -16.15 -9.31 -10.20
N THR A 104 -16.88 -9.96 -11.09
CA THR A 104 -16.58 -9.98 -12.52
C THR A 104 -17.53 -9.02 -13.23
N ASN A 105 -16.99 -8.10 -14.03
CA ASN A 105 -17.81 -7.30 -14.92
C ASN A 105 -18.19 -8.14 -16.15
N SER A 106 -19.49 -8.37 -16.33
CA SER A 106 -20.03 -9.20 -17.42
C SER A 106 -19.75 -8.64 -18.82
N SER A 107 -19.43 -7.36 -18.99
CA SER A 107 -19.22 -6.76 -20.31
C SER A 107 -17.81 -6.95 -20.88
N ASN A 108 -16.80 -7.13 -20.01
CA ASN A 108 -15.40 -7.23 -20.43
C ASN A 108 -14.59 -8.29 -19.67
N ASN A 109 -15.25 -9.15 -18.89
CA ASN A 109 -14.64 -10.17 -18.04
C ASN A 109 -13.56 -9.63 -17.08
N ASN A 110 -13.56 -8.33 -16.79
CA ASN A 110 -12.61 -7.76 -15.85
C ASN A 110 -12.98 -8.18 -14.42
N LYS A 111 -12.08 -8.91 -13.76
CA LYS A 111 -12.21 -9.34 -12.38
C LYS A 111 -11.68 -8.22 -11.47
N LYS A 112 -12.38 -7.96 -10.36
CA LYS A 112 -11.93 -7.05 -9.31
C LYS A 112 -12.12 -7.70 -7.95
N ILE A 113 -11.26 -7.35 -7.00
CA ILE A 113 -11.40 -7.79 -5.62
C ILE A 113 -12.40 -6.87 -4.90
N ASN A 114 -13.33 -7.44 -4.14
CA ASN A 114 -14.39 -6.71 -3.44
C ASN A 114 -13.94 -6.10 -2.10
N ILE A 115 -12.64 -5.95 -1.84
CA ILE A 115 -12.16 -5.26 -0.63
C ILE A 115 -12.24 -3.75 -0.86
N ARG A 116 -13.12 -3.08 -0.13
CA ARG A 116 -13.39 -1.63 -0.20
C ARG A 116 -12.81 -0.86 0.98
N LYS A 117 -12.78 -1.48 2.15
CA LYS A 117 -12.25 -0.90 3.38
C LYS A 117 -11.38 -1.91 4.10
N ILE A 118 -10.25 -1.44 4.64
CA ILE A 118 -9.38 -2.22 5.52
C ILE A 118 -9.27 -1.49 6.86
N ILE A 119 -9.43 -2.22 7.97
CA ILE A 119 -9.13 -1.70 9.31
C ILE A 119 -7.92 -2.47 9.84
N LEU A 120 -6.84 -1.76 10.15
CA LEU A 120 -5.57 -2.38 10.56
C LEU A 120 -5.48 -2.55 12.09
N PRO A 121 -4.75 -3.58 12.58
CA PRO A 121 -4.62 -3.84 14.01
C PRO A 121 -3.67 -2.86 14.68
N LYS A 122 -3.95 -2.57 15.95
CA LYS A 122 -3.09 -1.72 16.79
C LYS A 122 -1.65 -2.22 16.97
N THR A 123 -1.41 -3.51 16.79
CA THR A 123 -0.10 -4.17 16.96
C THR A 123 0.78 -4.09 15.72
N LEU A 124 0.26 -3.55 14.62
CA LEU A 124 0.93 -3.54 13.32
C LEU A 124 2.15 -2.62 13.34
N LYS A 125 3.30 -3.16 12.90
CA LYS A 125 4.58 -2.45 12.84
C LYS A 125 5.05 -2.19 11.40
N SER A 126 4.68 -3.06 10.47
CA SER A 126 5.12 -2.94 9.07
C SER A 126 4.11 -3.53 8.07
N ILE A 127 4.06 -2.93 6.89
CA ILE A 127 3.35 -3.44 5.72
C ILE A 127 4.36 -3.70 4.61
N GLY A 128 4.45 -4.97 4.17
CA GLY A 128 5.41 -5.41 3.18
C GLY A 128 5.10 -4.95 1.76
N ALA A 129 6.08 -5.10 0.88
CA ALA A 129 6.00 -4.63 -0.50
C ALA A 129 4.81 -5.26 -1.25
N GLY A 130 4.03 -4.46 -1.96
CA GLY A 130 2.87 -4.92 -2.73
C GLY A 130 1.75 -5.57 -1.91
N ALA A 131 1.75 -5.45 -0.57
CA ALA A 131 0.80 -6.15 0.30
C ALA A 131 -0.68 -5.96 -0.06
N PHE A 132 -1.07 -4.83 -0.64
CA PHE A 132 -2.42 -4.50 -1.10
C PHE A 132 -2.42 -3.98 -2.55
N TYR A 133 -1.41 -4.37 -3.33
CA TYR A 133 -1.22 -3.93 -4.71
C TYR A 133 -2.42 -4.29 -5.59
N GLY A 134 -2.91 -3.35 -6.39
CA GLY A 134 -3.93 -3.59 -7.42
C GLY A 134 -5.34 -3.81 -6.88
N LEU A 135 -5.59 -3.58 -5.59
CA LEU A 135 -6.94 -3.59 -5.02
C LEU A 135 -7.73 -2.35 -5.49
N SER A 136 -8.15 -2.35 -6.75
CA SER A 136 -8.77 -1.20 -7.43
C SER A 136 -10.14 -0.77 -6.88
N ASN A 137 -10.75 -1.55 -5.98
CA ASN A 137 -11.96 -1.15 -5.24
C ASN A 137 -11.65 -0.66 -3.82
N LEU A 138 -10.40 -0.71 -3.35
CA LEU A 138 -10.02 -0.24 -2.01
C LEU A 138 -10.12 1.29 -1.96
N GLU A 139 -11.11 1.78 -1.22
CA GLU A 139 -11.44 3.20 -1.09
C GLU A 139 -10.95 3.80 0.24
N GLU A 140 -10.78 2.97 1.28
CA GLU A 140 -10.43 3.41 2.63
C GLU A 140 -9.49 2.41 3.33
N VAL A 141 -8.47 2.95 3.99
CA VAL A 141 -7.62 2.20 4.92
C VAL A 141 -7.59 2.95 6.24
N ASP A 142 -8.04 2.31 7.31
CA ASP A 142 -8.09 2.87 8.64
C ASP A 142 -6.83 2.48 9.42
N PHE A 143 -5.95 3.49 9.61
CA PHE A 143 -4.74 3.40 10.41
C PHE A 143 -4.91 3.99 11.82
N SER A 144 -6.12 4.38 12.24
CA SER A 144 -6.35 5.17 13.46
C SER A 144 -5.89 4.50 14.76
N GLN A 145 -5.78 3.16 14.75
CA GLN A 145 -5.30 2.39 15.90
C GLN A 145 -3.80 2.02 15.81
N CYS A 146 -3.16 2.27 14.66
CA CYS A 146 -1.78 1.89 14.38
C CYS A 146 -0.79 2.87 15.03
N ASN A 147 -0.50 2.67 16.32
CA ASN A 147 0.42 3.56 17.05
C ASN A 147 1.91 3.21 16.84
N ASP A 148 2.21 2.00 16.36
CA ASP A 148 3.57 1.48 16.22
C ASP A 148 3.94 1.17 14.75
N LEU A 149 3.10 1.55 13.78
CA LEU A 149 3.36 1.32 12.35
C LEU A 149 4.46 2.28 11.88
N SER A 150 5.66 1.76 11.67
CA SER A 150 6.82 2.58 11.29
C SER A 150 7.11 2.57 9.79
N GLN A 151 6.69 1.52 9.08
CA GLN A 151 7.10 1.28 7.69
C GLN A 151 5.97 0.75 6.79
N ILE A 152 5.80 1.38 5.63
CA ILE A 152 5.01 0.87 4.51
C ILE A 152 5.96 0.72 3.32
N ASP A 153 6.11 -0.50 2.81
CA ASP A 153 7.08 -0.81 1.76
C ASP A 153 6.59 -0.50 0.34
N ALA A 154 7.49 -0.74 -0.62
CA ALA A 154 7.30 -0.39 -2.01
C ALA A 154 5.99 -0.96 -2.57
N GLU A 155 5.25 -0.12 -3.31
CA GLU A 155 4.01 -0.48 -4.01
C GLU A 155 2.90 -1.06 -3.13
N ALA A 156 3.01 -0.99 -1.80
CA ALA A 156 2.08 -1.64 -0.87
C ALA A 156 0.60 -1.31 -1.13
N PHE A 157 0.29 -0.07 -1.50
CA PHE A 157 -1.06 0.40 -1.85
C PHE A 157 -1.13 0.97 -3.27
N SER A 158 -0.20 0.59 -4.15
CA SER A 158 -0.22 1.06 -5.55
C SER A 158 -1.40 0.48 -6.31
N ASN A 159 -1.95 1.24 -7.27
CA ASN A 159 -3.10 0.86 -8.10
C ASN A 159 -4.37 0.57 -7.28
N THR A 160 -4.66 1.42 -6.29
CA THR A 160 -5.88 1.36 -5.46
C THR A 160 -6.83 2.52 -5.80
N ASN A 161 -7.87 2.78 -5.00
CA ASN A 161 -8.81 3.88 -5.19
C ASN A 161 -9.02 4.70 -3.90
N ILE A 162 -7.98 4.77 -3.06
CA ILE A 162 -7.97 5.49 -1.78
C ILE A 162 -8.10 7.00 -2.04
N LYS A 163 -9.24 7.59 -1.64
CA LYS A 163 -9.50 9.02 -1.91
C LYS A 163 -8.89 9.96 -0.87
N LYS A 164 -8.94 9.58 0.41
CA LYS A 164 -8.40 10.33 1.55
C LYS A 164 -7.42 9.44 2.28
N LEU A 165 -6.18 9.91 2.43
CA LEU A 165 -5.12 9.16 3.08
C LEU A 165 -4.76 9.81 4.42
N GLN A 166 -5.10 9.14 5.52
CA GLN A 166 -4.68 9.51 6.87
C GLN A 166 -3.62 8.52 7.34
N LEU A 167 -2.40 9.00 7.50
CA LEU A 167 -1.23 8.21 7.89
C LEU A 167 -1.00 8.34 9.41
N PRO A 168 -0.59 7.27 10.11
CA PRO A 168 -0.29 7.36 11.54
C PRO A 168 1.04 8.07 11.80
N ALA A 169 1.09 8.85 12.88
CA ALA A 169 2.23 9.68 13.25
C ALA A 169 3.55 8.91 13.50
N SER A 170 3.46 7.60 13.75
CA SER A 170 4.62 6.71 13.94
C SER A 170 5.39 6.40 12.66
N LEU A 171 4.82 6.68 11.47
CA LEU A 171 5.46 6.37 10.20
C LEU A 171 6.74 7.19 10.00
N ASN A 172 7.82 6.49 9.68
CA ASN A 172 9.10 7.09 9.32
C ASN A 172 9.57 6.69 7.92
N LYS A 173 8.96 5.67 7.31
CA LYS A 173 9.33 5.18 5.98
C LYS A 173 8.11 4.86 5.13
N LEU A 174 8.09 5.46 3.94
CA LEU A 174 7.23 5.08 2.82
C LEU A 174 8.13 4.57 1.69
N GLY A 175 7.80 3.42 1.11
CA GLY A 175 8.56 2.82 0.02
C GLY A 175 8.23 3.45 -1.34
N GLN A 176 9.10 3.15 -2.30
CA GLN A 176 8.91 3.53 -3.71
C GLN A 176 7.50 3.20 -4.18
N LYS A 177 6.81 4.16 -4.79
CA LYS A 177 5.45 4.01 -5.32
C LYS A 177 4.41 3.45 -4.34
N ALA A 178 4.64 3.54 -3.02
CA ALA A 178 3.75 2.93 -2.02
C ALA A 178 2.27 3.32 -2.19
N PHE A 179 2.00 4.54 -2.67
CA PHE A 179 0.66 5.06 -2.94
C PHE A 179 0.50 5.60 -4.37
N ALA A 180 1.23 5.05 -5.33
CA ALA A 180 1.10 5.46 -6.73
C ALA A 180 -0.25 5.03 -7.32
N ASN A 181 -0.80 5.82 -8.26
CA ASN A 181 -2.04 5.53 -8.98
C ASN A 181 -3.20 5.09 -8.06
N SER A 182 -3.48 5.87 -7.02
CA SER A 182 -4.43 5.50 -5.95
C SER A 182 -5.65 6.41 -5.85
N GLY A 183 -5.72 7.48 -6.64
CA GLY A 183 -6.84 8.43 -6.60
C GLY A 183 -6.85 9.37 -5.39
N ILE A 184 -5.72 9.52 -4.71
CA ILE A 184 -5.60 10.31 -3.48
C ILE A 184 -5.78 11.80 -3.80
N THR A 185 -6.67 12.45 -3.07
CA THR A 185 -6.98 13.88 -3.21
C THR A 185 -6.30 14.74 -2.14
N SER A 186 -5.97 14.14 -0.99
CA SER A 186 -5.31 14.83 0.12
C SER A 186 -4.52 13.83 0.99
N VAL A 187 -3.40 14.31 1.51
CA VAL A 187 -2.55 13.65 2.51
C VAL A 187 -1.99 14.73 3.45
N ASN A 188 -2.05 14.52 4.77
CA ASN A 188 -1.45 15.42 5.74
C ASN A 188 -0.06 14.89 6.17
N LEU A 189 1.01 15.57 5.75
CA LEU A 189 2.38 15.23 6.17
C LEU A 189 2.82 15.97 7.45
N GLU A 190 2.07 16.98 7.90
CA GLU A 190 2.42 17.76 9.08
C GLU A 190 2.35 16.94 10.37
N ASP A 191 1.44 15.97 10.41
CA ASP A 191 1.25 15.05 11.53
C ASP A 191 2.25 13.88 11.52
N LEU A 192 3.23 13.87 10.60
CA LEU A 192 4.21 12.80 10.42
C LEU A 192 5.63 13.29 10.78
N PRO A 193 5.95 13.46 12.08
CA PRO A 193 7.20 14.09 12.51
C PRO A 193 8.47 13.31 12.11
N TYR A 194 8.35 11.99 11.93
CA TYR A 194 9.47 11.10 11.62
C TYR A 194 9.63 10.82 10.12
N LEU A 195 8.67 11.19 9.28
CA LEU A 195 8.77 10.99 7.84
C LEU A 195 9.62 12.10 7.23
N LYS A 196 10.82 11.75 6.76
CA LYS A 196 11.79 12.72 6.19
C LYS A 196 11.94 12.66 4.68
N THR A 197 11.52 11.56 4.06
CA THR A 197 11.75 11.30 2.64
C THR A 197 10.46 11.00 1.92
N LEU A 198 10.22 11.69 0.80
CA LEU A 198 9.27 11.26 -0.22
C LEU A 198 10.03 10.47 -1.29
N THR A 199 9.95 9.15 -1.20
CA THR A 199 10.69 8.25 -2.10
C THR A 199 10.15 8.28 -3.53
N GLN A 200 10.91 7.71 -4.45
CA GLN A 200 10.60 7.69 -5.87
C GLN A 200 9.14 7.27 -6.13
N GLY A 201 8.40 8.13 -6.82
CA GLY A 201 7.01 7.85 -7.21
C GLY A 201 6.00 7.65 -6.08
N VAL A 202 6.33 7.93 -4.81
CA VAL A 202 5.50 7.54 -3.66
C VAL A 202 4.04 7.99 -3.77
N PHE A 203 3.79 9.19 -4.31
CA PHE A 203 2.45 9.73 -4.56
C PHE A 203 2.19 10.01 -6.06
N ALA A 204 2.91 9.36 -6.98
CA ALA A 204 2.73 9.56 -8.41
C ALA A 204 1.33 9.18 -8.91
N SER A 205 0.84 9.85 -9.96
CA SER A 205 -0.46 9.57 -10.61
C SER A 205 -1.65 9.61 -9.65
N ASN A 206 -1.75 10.69 -8.88
CA ASN A 206 -2.85 10.93 -7.95
C ASN A 206 -3.58 12.24 -8.30
N LYS A 207 -4.43 12.73 -7.39
CA LYS A 207 -5.24 13.94 -7.57
C LYS A 207 -4.93 14.99 -6.50
N LEU A 208 -3.70 14.99 -5.96
CA LEU A 208 -3.28 15.95 -4.95
C LEU A 208 -3.30 17.36 -5.56
N THR A 209 -3.95 18.29 -4.88
CA THR A 209 -3.98 19.71 -5.26
C THR A 209 -3.01 20.56 -4.44
N ASN A 210 -2.62 20.05 -3.27
CA ASN A 210 -1.66 20.67 -2.36
C ASN A 210 -0.94 19.59 -1.54
N ILE A 211 0.31 19.86 -1.15
CA ILE A 211 1.06 19.04 -0.20
C ILE A 211 2.02 19.94 0.58
N ASN A 212 2.03 19.80 1.91
CA ASN A 212 2.95 20.56 2.76
C ASN A 212 4.25 19.76 2.98
N LEU A 213 5.39 20.33 2.59
CA LEU A 213 6.70 19.70 2.69
C LEU A 213 7.48 20.07 3.95
N LYS A 214 6.90 20.82 4.90
CA LYS A 214 7.60 21.39 6.08
C LYS A 214 8.48 20.40 6.86
N ASN A 215 8.05 19.14 6.99
CA ASN A 215 8.80 18.10 7.73
C ASN A 215 9.73 17.25 6.84
N ILE A 216 9.68 17.45 5.52
CA ILE A 216 10.39 16.65 4.52
C ILE A 216 11.77 17.25 4.26
N GLU A 217 12.77 16.39 4.21
CA GLU A 217 14.17 16.73 3.95
C GLU A 217 14.63 16.29 2.55
N LEU A 218 14.04 15.23 2.00
CA LEU A 218 14.40 14.67 0.69
C LEU A 218 13.15 14.38 -0.15
N VAL A 219 13.13 14.87 -1.39
CA VAL A 219 12.13 14.51 -2.41
C VAL A 219 12.83 13.88 -3.60
N GLU A 220 12.53 12.60 -3.85
CA GLU A 220 13.11 11.82 -4.94
C GLU A 220 12.33 11.97 -6.25
N SER A 221 12.92 11.45 -7.33
CA SER A 221 12.35 11.52 -8.69
C SER A 221 10.91 11.01 -8.76
N GLY A 222 10.06 11.79 -9.41
CA GLY A 222 8.66 11.49 -9.63
C GLY A 222 7.80 11.35 -8.37
N ALA A 223 8.30 11.67 -7.18
CA ALA A 223 7.57 11.49 -5.92
C ALA A 223 6.16 12.13 -5.93
N LEU A 224 6.00 13.22 -6.68
CA LEU A 224 4.76 14.00 -6.84
C LEU A 224 4.28 14.05 -8.29
N ALA A 225 4.79 13.18 -9.16
CA ALA A 225 4.48 13.20 -10.59
C ALA A 225 2.99 12.99 -10.87
N ASP A 226 2.50 13.56 -11.96
CA ASP A 226 1.12 13.36 -12.45
C ASP A 226 0.07 13.60 -11.34
N ASN A 227 0.15 14.79 -10.72
CA ASN A 227 -0.81 15.30 -9.74
C ASN A 227 -1.39 16.65 -10.21
N GLN A 228 -2.24 17.28 -9.39
CA GLN A 228 -2.90 18.55 -9.68
C GLN A 228 -2.35 19.71 -8.83
N ILE A 229 -1.11 19.57 -8.36
CA ILE A 229 -0.44 20.56 -7.49
C ILE A 229 -0.11 21.79 -8.34
N LYS A 230 -0.70 22.93 -7.99
CA LYS A 230 -0.47 24.19 -8.72
C LYS A 230 0.75 24.94 -8.21
N THR A 231 0.94 24.92 -6.90
CA THR A 231 1.97 25.68 -6.19
C THR A 231 2.59 24.81 -5.12
N ILE A 232 3.90 24.99 -4.89
CA ILE A 232 4.61 24.32 -3.80
C ILE A 232 5.68 25.25 -3.21
N GLU A 233 5.94 25.10 -1.92
CA GLU A 233 7.03 25.77 -1.23
C GLU A 233 8.09 24.75 -0.83
N ILE A 234 9.36 25.09 -1.06
CA ILE A 234 10.51 24.31 -0.62
C ILE A 234 11.03 24.92 0.70
N PRO A 235 10.88 24.22 1.84
CA PRO A 235 11.31 24.74 3.14
C PRO A 235 12.84 24.73 3.26
N SER A 236 13.36 25.57 4.16
CA SER A 236 14.80 25.66 4.48
C SER A 236 15.39 24.37 5.02
N THR A 237 14.58 23.50 5.62
CA THR A 237 15.01 22.17 6.12
C THR A 237 15.29 21.17 4.99
N MET A 238 14.88 21.47 3.76
CA MET A 238 15.06 20.57 2.63
C MET A 238 16.53 20.48 2.23
N LYS A 239 17.03 19.25 2.17
CA LYS A 239 18.41 18.91 1.81
C LYS A 239 18.55 18.57 0.33
N SER A 240 17.51 17.99 -0.27
CA SER A 240 17.52 17.65 -1.69
C SER A 240 16.10 17.56 -2.24
N PHE A 241 15.95 18.04 -3.48
CA PHE A 241 14.71 18.05 -4.23
C PHE A 241 15.03 17.70 -5.68
N SER A 242 14.58 16.53 -6.17
CA SER A 242 14.83 16.09 -7.54
C SER A 242 14.15 17.04 -8.54
N PRO A 243 14.81 17.42 -9.65
CA PRO A 243 14.17 18.23 -10.68
C PRO A 243 13.07 17.43 -11.40
N GLU A 244 13.13 16.11 -11.38
CA GLU A 244 12.09 15.21 -11.91
C GLU A 244 10.94 14.95 -10.90
N SER A 245 10.85 15.66 -9.78
CA SER A 245 9.84 15.41 -8.73
C SER A 245 8.39 15.40 -9.24
N PHE A 246 8.11 16.16 -10.31
CA PHE A 246 6.81 16.28 -10.96
C PHE A 246 6.71 15.56 -12.30
N ASP A 247 7.83 15.08 -12.84
CA ASP A 247 7.91 14.59 -14.22
C ASP A 247 7.32 13.19 -14.35
N PHE A 248 6.61 12.96 -15.45
CA PHE A 248 6.07 11.64 -15.80
C PHE A 248 6.19 11.35 -17.29
N ILE A 249 6.21 10.06 -17.61
CA ILE A 249 6.24 9.58 -18.99
C ILE A 249 4.91 9.93 -19.66
N GLY A 250 4.99 10.52 -20.86
CA GLY A 250 3.81 10.92 -21.63
C GLY A 250 3.35 12.36 -21.37
N ALA A 251 4.07 13.12 -20.53
CA ALA A 251 3.86 14.57 -20.43
C ALA A 251 4.18 15.25 -21.77
N GLY A 252 3.14 15.77 -22.43
CA GLY A 252 3.29 16.59 -23.63
C GLY A 252 3.72 18.01 -23.30
N GLU A 253 4.01 18.81 -24.33
CA GLU A 253 4.44 20.22 -24.19
C GLU A 253 3.41 21.10 -23.47
N SER A 254 2.12 20.70 -23.47
CA SER A 254 1.02 21.39 -22.80
C SER A 254 0.76 20.93 -21.37
N ALA A 255 1.58 20.02 -20.83
CA ALA A 255 1.43 19.55 -19.45
C ALA A 255 1.55 20.71 -18.45
N ALA A 256 0.65 20.73 -17.47
CA ALA A 256 0.66 21.78 -16.46
C ALA A 256 1.94 21.70 -15.62
N LYS A 257 2.62 22.84 -15.46
CA LYS A 257 3.81 22.95 -14.61
C LYS A 257 3.45 23.45 -13.22
N THR A 258 4.02 22.82 -12.20
CA THR A 258 3.93 23.27 -10.81
C THR A 258 4.75 24.54 -10.61
N LEU A 259 4.17 25.59 -10.02
CA LEU A 259 4.93 26.77 -9.60
C LEU A 259 5.61 26.48 -8.26
N ILE A 260 6.93 26.49 -8.22
CA ILE A 260 7.69 26.55 -6.97
C ILE A 260 7.71 28.03 -6.56
N SER A 261 6.79 28.40 -5.66
CA SER A 261 6.51 29.80 -5.31
C SER A 261 7.49 30.38 -4.29
N LYS A 262 8.21 29.52 -3.58
CA LYS A 262 9.22 29.89 -2.59
C LYS A 262 10.26 28.79 -2.47
N ILE A 263 11.53 29.18 -2.44
CA ILE A 263 12.65 28.30 -2.12
C ILE A 263 13.49 29.01 -1.06
N GLU A 264 13.56 28.44 0.14
CA GLU A 264 14.35 29.04 1.23
C GLU A 264 15.82 28.58 1.22
N ASN A 265 16.14 27.53 0.47
CA ASN A 265 17.48 26.99 0.34
C ASN A 265 18.12 27.40 -1.00
N HIS A 266 19.14 28.27 -0.96
CA HIS A 266 19.82 28.80 -2.15
C HIS A 266 20.55 27.74 -2.99
N GLU A 267 21.06 26.66 -2.38
CA GLU A 267 21.73 25.58 -3.12
C GLU A 267 20.72 24.82 -3.97
N ILE A 268 19.53 24.52 -3.41
CA ILE A 268 18.43 23.89 -4.14
C ILE A 268 17.93 24.82 -5.25
N GLU A 269 17.80 26.12 -4.97
CA GLU A 269 17.39 27.11 -5.97
C GLU A 269 18.33 27.14 -7.18
N SER A 270 19.65 27.19 -6.94
CA SER A 270 20.66 27.16 -8.02
C SER A 270 20.61 25.84 -8.78
N PHE A 271 20.48 24.72 -8.07
CA PHE A 271 20.39 23.39 -8.67
C PHE A 271 19.18 23.25 -9.61
N LEU A 272 18.00 23.70 -9.18
CA LEU A 272 16.79 23.68 -10.01
C LEU A 272 16.88 24.63 -11.21
N LYS A 273 17.49 25.81 -11.04
CA LYS A 273 17.76 26.73 -12.16
C LYS A 273 18.64 26.07 -13.22
N ASP A 274 19.69 25.36 -12.81
CA ASP A 274 20.58 24.66 -13.75
C ASP A 274 19.92 23.43 -14.39
N ALA A 275 19.06 22.73 -13.66
CA ALA A 275 18.26 21.65 -14.22
C ALA A 275 17.32 22.16 -15.32
N LEU A 276 16.62 23.28 -15.11
CA LEU A 276 15.78 23.91 -16.15
C LEU A 276 16.56 24.36 -17.39
N LYS A 277 17.81 24.82 -17.23
CA LYS A 277 18.69 25.15 -18.38
C LYS A 277 19.03 23.91 -19.20
N LYS A 278 19.27 22.77 -18.54
CA LYS A 278 19.61 21.49 -19.20
C LYS A 278 18.38 20.84 -19.83
N ASN A 279 17.23 20.94 -19.16
CA ASN A 279 15.96 20.39 -19.61
C ASN A 279 14.82 21.37 -19.30
N PRO A 280 14.40 22.20 -20.26
CA PRO A 280 13.30 23.14 -20.06
C PRO A 280 11.93 22.46 -19.96
N ASN A 281 11.84 21.14 -20.22
CA ASN A 281 10.59 20.38 -20.20
C ASN A 281 10.23 19.82 -18.83
N HIS A 282 11.07 20.02 -17.80
CA HIS A 282 10.67 19.70 -16.43
C HIS A 282 9.33 20.37 -16.10
N LEU A 283 8.48 19.64 -15.38
CA LEU A 283 7.10 20.02 -15.05
C LEU A 283 7.01 20.94 -13.83
N TYR A 284 8.00 21.81 -13.66
CA TYR A 284 7.97 22.91 -12.71
C TYR A 284 8.45 24.20 -13.36
N LYS A 285 8.11 25.32 -12.70
CA LYS A 285 8.64 26.64 -12.97
C LYS A 285 8.97 27.32 -11.65
N LEU A 286 9.95 28.20 -11.67
CA LEU A 286 10.37 28.98 -10.51
C LEU A 286 9.73 30.36 -10.57
N SER A 287 9.41 30.95 -9.41
CA SER A 287 9.01 32.36 -9.29
C SER A 287 10.15 33.32 -9.63
#